data_AF-A0A925XTD2-F1
#
_entry.id   AF-A0A925XTD2-F1
#
_cell.length_a   1.000
_cell.length_b   1.000
_cell.length_c   1.000
_cell.angle_alpha   90.00
_cell.angle_beta   90.00
_cell.angle_gamma   90.00
#
_symmetry.space_group_name_H-M   'P 1'
#
loop_
_entity.id
_entity.type
_entity.pdbx_description
1 polymer ?
#
loop_
_entity_poly.entity_id
_entity_poly.type
_entity_poly.pdbx_seq_one_letter_code
_entity_poly.pdbx_strand_id
1 'polypeptide(L)'
;MENSWNQWVLSYSNDRQRDLVGLLGLAPSAESLALLLAVVVTIVLVAMGSLALRTRKQRDPLGDAFRLLRDRLDRAGVITADHLGPRELYARSKRTLMPEDAKRARKLLSRVERMRYSRGSETVVRADIKTLQRAIRDFYPRGI
;
A
#
# COMPACT_ATOMS: atom_id res chain seq x y z
N MET A 1 -63.92 -10.53 -23.09
CA MET A 1 -63.31 -9.20 -22.81
C MET A 1 -62.38 -9.35 -21.62
N GLU A 2 -61.17 -9.91 -21.79
CA GLU A 2 -60.23 -10.08 -20.65
C GLU A 2 -58.74 -9.93 -21.04
N ASN A 3 -58.43 -9.21 -22.12
CA ASN A 3 -57.05 -9.12 -22.60
C ASN A 3 -56.47 -7.70 -22.59
N SER A 4 -57.30 -6.66 -22.44
CA SER A 4 -56.84 -5.26 -22.50
C SER A 4 -56.02 -4.85 -21.28
N TRP A 5 -56.38 -5.34 -20.08
CA TRP A 5 -55.64 -5.08 -18.84
C TRP A 5 -54.27 -5.78 -18.84
N ASN A 6 -54.22 -7.00 -19.35
CA ASN A 6 -52.98 -7.77 -19.44
C ASN A 6 -52.04 -7.17 -20.50
N GLN A 7 -52.57 -6.71 -21.63
CA GLN A 7 -51.78 -5.94 -22.62
C GLN A 7 -51.26 -4.62 -22.07
N TRP A 8 -52.05 -3.92 -21.25
CA TRP A 8 -51.62 -2.65 -20.65
C TRP A 8 -50.47 -2.87 -19.67
N VAL A 9 -50.55 -3.86 -18.79
CA VAL A 9 -49.48 -4.22 -17.84
C VAL A 9 -48.20 -4.68 -18.55
N LEU A 10 -48.31 -5.49 -19.62
CA LEU A 10 -47.13 -5.94 -20.39
C LEU A 10 -46.48 -4.81 -21.20
N SER A 11 -47.26 -3.86 -21.69
CA SER A 11 -46.74 -2.68 -22.40
C SER A 11 -45.99 -1.73 -21.46
N TYR A 12 -46.42 -1.64 -20.20
CA TYR A 12 -45.86 -0.69 -19.22
C TYR A 12 -44.43 -1.03 -18.77
N SER A 13 -44.05 -2.32 -18.76
CA SER A 13 -42.69 -2.73 -18.36
C SER A 13 -41.69 -2.68 -19.52
N ASN A 14 -42.15 -2.91 -20.76
CA ASN A 14 -41.29 -2.86 -21.94
C ASN A 14 -40.93 -1.44 -22.36
N ASP A 15 -41.84 -0.48 -22.25
CA ASP A 15 -41.55 0.91 -22.63
C ASP A 15 -40.61 1.61 -21.63
N ARG A 16 -40.78 1.41 -20.32
CA ARG A 16 -39.92 2.07 -19.31
C ARG A 16 -38.51 1.49 -19.19
N GLN A 17 -38.30 0.23 -19.54
CA GLN A 17 -36.94 -0.34 -19.59
C GLN A 17 -36.11 0.23 -20.75
N ARG A 18 -36.75 0.83 -21.77
CA ARG A 18 -36.09 1.40 -22.95
C ARG A 18 -35.59 2.83 -22.73
N ASP A 19 -36.26 3.62 -21.89
CA ASP A 19 -35.91 5.03 -21.65
C ASP A 19 -34.55 5.21 -20.94
N LEU A 20 -34.17 4.27 -20.07
CA LEU A 20 -32.87 4.34 -19.38
C LEU A 20 -31.69 4.01 -20.30
N VAL A 21 -31.91 3.19 -21.33
CA VAL A 21 -30.91 2.82 -22.34
C VAL A 21 -30.86 3.85 -23.48
N GLY A 22 -32.00 4.47 -23.78
CA GLY A 22 -32.12 5.56 -24.76
C GLY A 22 -31.33 6.81 -24.39
N LEU A 23 -31.21 7.13 -23.09
CA LEU A 23 -30.37 8.25 -22.61
C LEU A 23 -28.87 8.06 -22.90
N LEU A 24 -28.41 6.83 -23.18
CA LEU A 24 -27.03 6.50 -23.57
C LEU A 24 -26.83 6.28 -25.08
N GLY A 25 -27.90 6.28 -25.89
CA GLY A 25 -27.82 6.13 -27.35
C GLY A 25 -27.56 4.70 -27.87
N LEU A 26 -27.86 3.65 -27.09
CA LEU A 26 -27.66 2.24 -27.48
C LEU A 26 -29.01 1.52 -27.73
N ALA A 27 -29.03 0.59 -28.68
CA ALA A 27 -30.24 -0.17 -29.05
C ALA A 27 -30.77 -1.02 -27.88
N PRO A 28 -32.10 -1.12 -27.67
CA PRO A 28 -32.68 -1.80 -26.52
C PRO A 28 -32.68 -3.32 -26.74
N SER A 29 -31.50 -3.95 -26.64
CA SER A 29 -31.33 -5.41 -26.69
C SER A 29 -30.79 -5.93 -25.35
N ALA A 30 -31.22 -7.13 -24.95
CA ALA A 30 -30.73 -7.80 -23.73
C ALA A 30 -29.19 -7.95 -23.74
N GLU A 31 -28.59 -8.07 -24.93
CA GLU A 31 -27.15 -8.07 -25.14
C GLU A 31 -26.49 -6.76 -24.73
N SER A 32 -27.10 -5.62 -25.07
CA SER A 32 -26.58 -4.29 -24.73
C SER A 32 -26.60 -4.05 -23.21
N LEU A 33 -27.62 -4.57 -22.52
CA LEU A 33 -27.69 -4.55 -21.06
C LEU A 33 -26.63 -5.46 -20.41
N ALA A 34 -26.44 -6.67 -20.95
CA ALA A 34 -25.41 -7.58 -20.48
C ALA A 34 -24.00 -6.99 -20.66
N LEU A 35 -23.75 -6.31 -21.78
CA LEU A 35 -22.48 -5.67 -22.09
C LEU A 35 -22.21 -4.47 -21.17
N LEU A 36 -23.23 -3.65 -20.88
CA LEU A 36 -23.13 -2.56 -19.90
C LEU A 36 -22.79 -3.08 -18.51
N LEU A 37 -23.48 -4.13 -18.04
CA LEU A 37 -23.20 -4.76 -16.75
C LEU A 37 -21.77 -5.33 -16.69
N ALA A 38 -21.32 -6.00 -17.76
CA ALA A 38 -19.97 -6.53 -17.85
C ALA A 38 -18.91 -5.40 -17.75
N VAL A 39 -19.14 -4.26 -18.41
CA VAL A 39 -18.26 -3.09 -18.32
C VAL A 39 -18.24 -2.53 -16.88
N VAL A 40 -19.40 -2.36 -16.25
CA VAL A 40 -19.49 -1.84 -14.87
C VAL A 40 -18.77 -2.78 -13.90
N VAL A 41 -19.01 -4.08 -13.98
CA VAL A 41 -18.34 -5.08 -13.14
C VAL A 41 -16.83 -5.05 -13.36
N THR A 42 -16.39 -4.94 -14.61
CA THR A 42 -14.95 -4.84 -14.95
C THR A 42 -14.32 -3.60 -14.32
N ILE A 43 -14.98 -2.44 -14.42
CA ILE A 43 -14.50 -1.19 -13.80
C ILE A 43 -14.40 -1.34 -12.29
N VAL A 44 -15.41 -1.93 -11.64
CA VAL A 44 -15.41 -2.15 -10.18
C VAL A 44 -14.27 -3.09 -9.78
N LEU A 45 -14.08 -4.20 -10.49
CA LEU A 45 -13.00 -5.14 -10.22
C LEU A 45 -11.62 -4.52 -10.43
N VAL A 46 -11.44 -3.71 -11.49
CA VAL A 46 -10.19 -2.98 -11.73
C VAL A 46 -9.95 -1.93 -10.65
N ALA A 47 -10.97 -1.20 -10.22
CA ALA A 47 -10.87 -0.21 -9.15
C ALA A 47 -10.50 -0.88 -7.82
N MET A 48 -11.17 -1.98 -7.45
CA MET A 48 -10.86 -2.76 -6.25
C MET A 48 -9.47 -3.37 -6.32
N GLY A 49 -9.10 -3.96 -7.46
CA GLY A 49 -7.77 -4.54 -7.70
C GLY A 49 -6.68 -3.47 -7.62
N SER A 50 -6.89 -2.31 -8.25
CA SER A 50 -5.97 -1.17 -8.17
C SER A 50 -5.87 -0.65 -6.74
N LEU A 51 -6.97 -0.55 -5.99
CA LEU A 51 -6.95 -0.07 -4.61
C LEU A 51 -6.24 -1.07 -3.69
N ALA A 52 -6.47 -2.37 -3.87
CA ALA A 52 -5.80 -3.46 -3.16
C ALA A 52 -4.31 -3.57 -3.49
N LEU A 53 -3.93 -3.35 -4.75
CA LEU A 53 -2.54 -3.26 -5.16
C LEU A 53 -1.89 -1.98 -4.63
N ARG A 54 -2.63 -0.88 -4.53
CA ARG A 54 -2.15 0.41 -4.00
C ARG A 54 -2.00 0.39 -2.47
N THR A 55 -2.81 -0.39 -1.74
CA THR A 55 -2.59 -0.67 -0.31
C THR A 55 -1.39 -1.58 -0.09
N ARG A 56 -1.18 -2.61 -0.93
CA ARG A 56 0.06 -3.42 -0.90
C ARG A 56 1.30 -2.63 -1.32
N LYS A 57 1.15 -1.69 -2.26
CA LYS A 57 2.20 -0.75 -2.73
C LYS A 57 2.30 0.49 -1.84
N GLN A 58 1.55 0.57 -0.75
CA GLN A 58 1.72 1.65 0.23
C GLN A 58 3.06 1.41 0.93
N ARG A 59 4.12 1.92 0.28
CA ARG A 59 5.54 1.98 0.67
C ARG A 59 5.74 1.50 2.09
N ASP A 60 6.41 0.35 2.26
CA ASP A 60 6.90 -0.12 3.56
C ASP A 60 7.74 1.02 4.19
N PRO A 61 7.14 1.83 5.09
CA PRO A 61 7.78 3.05 5.55
C PRO A 61 8.87 2.72 6.57
N LEU A 62 8.83 1.51 7.14
CA LEU A 62 9.89 0.93 7.94
C LEU A 62 11.05 0.49 7.03
N GLY A 63 10.77 -0.06 5.86
CA GLY A 63 11.75 -0.34 4.81
C GLY A 63 12.47 0.92 4.34
N ASP A 64 11.75 2.03 4.13
CA ASP A 64 12.35 3.34 3.81
C ASP A 64 13.25 3.85 4.95
N ALA A 65 12.80 3.74 6.20
CA ALA A 65 13.59 4.12 7.37
C ALA A 65 14.87 3.28 7.49
N PHE A 66 14.76 1.97 7.25
CA PHE A 66 15.91 1.06 7.29
C PHE A 66 16.92 1.36 6.18
N ARG A 67 16.45 1.65 4.95
CA ARG A 67 17.34 2.08 3.86
C ARG A 67 18.09 3.37 4.19
N LEU A 68 17.42 4.36 4.77
CA LEU A 68 18.08 5.60 5.21
C LEU A 68 19.17 5.31 6.25
N LEU A 69 18.89 4.43 7.23
CA LEU A 69 19.89 4.03 8.22
C LEU A 69 21.08 3.31 7.58
N ARG A 70 20.84 2.44 6.59
CA ARG A 70 21.91 1.76 5.85
C ARG A 70 22.81 2.75 5.13
N ASP A 71 22.24 3.68 4.37
CA ASP A 71 22.99 4.74 3.67
C ASP A 71 23.82 5.59 4.65
N ARG A 72 23.30 5.91 5.84
CA ARG A 72 24.08 6.60 6.88
C ARG A 72 25.26 5.78 7.39
N LEU A 73 25.06 4.48 7.62
CA LEU A 73 26.12 3.58 8.07
C LEU A 73 27.18 3.38 6.97
N ASP A 74 26.75 3.29 5.71
CA ASP A 74 27.60 3.14 4.53
C ASP A 74 28.54 4.34 4.36
N ARG A 75 27.98 5.56 4.47
CA ARG A 75 28.77 6.80 4.46
C ARG A 75 29.79 6.91 5.60
N ALA A 76 29.54 6.22 6.71
CA ALA A 76 30.47 6.16 7.83
C ALA A 76 31.46 4.98 7.72
N GLY A 77 31.52 4.31 6.56
CA GLY A 77 32.46 3.24 6.24
C GLY A 77 31.98 1.83 6.59
N VAL A 78 30.76 1.66 7.11
CA VAL A 78 30.21 0.35 7.45
C VAL A 78 29.69 -0.33 6.19
N ILE A 79 30.25 -1.48 5.82
CA ILE A 79 29.79 -2.23 4.63
C ILE A 79 28.35 -2.69 4.82
N THR A 80 27.42 -2.07 4.08
CA THR A 80 25.97 -2.35 4.14
C THR A 80 25.48 -3.08 2.88
N ALA A 81 25.87 -4.33 2.67
CA ALA A 81 25.36 -5.18 1.58
C ALA A 81 23.91 -5.64 1.81
N ASP A 82 23.05 -5.62 0.78
CA ASP A 82 21.57 -5.73 0.90
C ASP A 82 21.07 -7.00 1.62
N HIS A 83 21.83 -8.10 1.55
CA HIS A 83 21.52 -9.35 2.24
C HIS A 83 21.76 -9.29 3.76
N LEU A 84 22.47 -8.27 4.26
CA LEU A 84 22.81 -8.16 5.68
C LEU A 84 21.62 -7.68 6.50
N GLY A 85 21.25 -8.50 7.49
CA GLY A 85 20.23 -8.19 8.47
C GLY A 85 20.68 -7.17 9.53
N PRO A 86 19.73 -6.65 10.34
CA PRO A 86 20.02 -5.63 11.36
C PRO A 86 21.08 -6.04 12.39
N ARG A 87 21.11 -7.32 12.78
CA ARG A 87 22.09 -7.87 13.73
C ARG A 87 23.51 -7.86 13.17
N GLU A 88 23.64 -8.23 11.90
CA GLU A 88 24.94 -8.27 11.23
C GLU A 88 25.48 -6.85 11.00
N LEU A 89 24.60 -5.91 10.62
CA LEU A 89 24.95 -4.49 10.55
C LEU A 89 25.43 -3.94 11.89
N TYR A 90 24.85 -4.37 13.01
CA TYR A 90 25.31 -3.98 14.34
C TYR A 90 26.74 -4.50 14.64
N ALA A 91 27.01 -5.77 14.34
CA ALA A 91 28.33 -6.37 14.54
C ALA A 91 29.41 -5.62 13.75
N ARG A 92 29.11 -5.23 12.51
CA ARG A 92 30.01 -4.43 11.66
C ARG A 92 30.13 -2.98 12.14
N SER A 93 29.03 -2.35 12.52
CA SER A 93 29.04 -0.98 13.08
C SER A 93 29.96 -0.86 14.30
N LYS A 94 30.02 -1.90 15.15
CA LYS A 94 30.90 -1.94 16.32
C LYS A 94 32.40 -1.94 15.95
N ARG A 95 32.76 -2.45 14.77
CA ARG A 95 34.15 -2.55 14.30
C ARG A 95 34.62 -1.28 13.59
N THR A 96 33.71 -0.51 12.99
CA THR A 96 34.06 0.62 12.13
C THR A 96 33.74 1.99 12.74
N LEU A 97 32.70 2.08 13.57
CA LEU A 97 32.26 3.35 14.16
C LEU A 97 32.86 3.58 15.54
N MET A 98 32.94 4.85 15.94
CA MET A 98 33.26 5.23 17.32
C MET A 98 32.31 4.52 18.32
N PRO A 99 32.78 4.18 19.54
CA PRO A 99 31.98 3.42 20.51
C PRO A 99 30.61 4.04 20.82
N GLU A 100 30.52 5.37 20.86
CA GLU A 100 29.27 6.10 21.10
C GLU A 100 28.30 6.03 19.91
N ASP A 101 28.81 6.12 18.69
CA ASP A 101 28.00 6.00 17.47
C ASP A 101 27.56 4.55 17.23
N ALA A 102 28.40 3.57 17.57
CA ALA A 102 28.04 2.16 17.55
C ALA A 102 26.89 1.84 18.54
N LYS A 103 26.87 2.46 19.74
CA LYS A 103 25.76 2.35 20.69
C LYS A 103 24.47 2.96 20.13
N ARG A 104 24.55 4.14 19.51
CA ARG A 104 23.40 4.78 18.85
C ARG A 104 22.87 3.95 17.68
N ALA A 105 23.75 3.44 16.83
CA ALA A 105 23.39 2.52 15.74
C ALA A 105 22.67 1.27 16.27
N ARG A 106 23.16 0.66 17.37
CA ARG A 106 22.50 -0.47 18.03
C ARG A 106 21.07 -0.13 18.45
N LYS A 107 20.86 1.04 19.06
CA LYS A 107 19.55 1.48 19.54
C LYS A 107 18.58 1.66 18.37
N LEU A 108 19.04 2.21 17.25
CA LEU A 108 18.22 2.37 16.05
C LEU A 108 17.90 1.02 15.37
N LEU A 109 18.90 0.16 15.18
CA LEU A 109 18.76 -1.16 14.56
C LEU A 109 17.82 -2.08 15.37
N SER A 110 17.96 -2.11 16.70
CA SER A 110 17.07 -2.89 17.57
C SER A 110 15.64 -2.35 17.60
N ARG A 111 15.45 -1.05 17.36
CA ARG A 111 14.10 -0.46 17.26
C ARG A 111 13.45 -0.84 15.92
N VAL A 112 14.21 -0.85 14.82
CA VAL A 112 13.76 -1.40 13.53
C VAL A 112 13.37 -2.87 13.66
N GLU A 113 14.21 -3.69 14.30
CA GLU A 113 13.96 -5.12 14.50
C GLU A 113 12.68 -5.37 15.30
N ARG A 114 12.49 -4.65 16.41
CA ARG A 114 11.25 -4.74 17.20
C ARG A 114 10.01 -4.33 16.41
N MET A 115 10.07 -3.25 15.62
CA MET A 115 8.92 -2.85 14.80
C MET A 115 8.61 -3.86 13.70
N ARG A 116 9.64 -4.47 13.09
CA ARG A 116 9.45 -5.49 12.04
C ARG A 116 8.76 -6.75 12.56
N TYR A 117 8.99 -7.11 13.82
CA TYR A 117 8.38 -8.30 14.44
C TYR A 117 7.18 -7.96 15.36
N SER A 118 6.87 -6.69 15.57
CA SER A 118 5.70 -6.27 16.34
C SER A 118 4.46 -6.29 15.45
N ARG A 119 3.51 -7.18 15.78
CA ARG A 119 2.15 -7.15 15.22
C ARG A 119 1.36 -6.03 15.92
N GLY A 120 1.66 -4.78 15.58
CA GLY A 120 0.96 -3.60 16.11
C GLY A 120 -0.20 -3.15 15.21
N SER A 121 -1.15 -2.42 15.79
CA SER A 121 -2.19 -1.70 15.04
C SER A 121 -1.55 -0.71 14.05
N GLU A 122 -2.02 -0.71 12.79
CA GLU A 122 -1.41 -0.02 11.66
C GLU A 122 -1.22 1.50 11.89
N THR A 123 -2.13 2.14 12.63
CA THR A 123 -2.06 3.57 12.98
C THR A 123 -0.96 3.87 14.00
N VAL A 124 -0.79 3.03 15.01
CA VAL A 124 0.26 3.18 16.04
C VAL A 124 1.64 2.96 15.41
N VAL A 125 1.74 1.95 14.52
CA VAL A 125 2.98 1.64 13.79
C VAL A 125 3.44 2.84 12.94
N ARG A 126 2.54 3.56 12.27
CA ARG A 126 2.90 4.73 11.45
C ARG A 126 3.48 5.90 12.26
N ALA A 127 2.96 6.20 13.43
CA ALA A 127 3.47 7.28 14.29
C ALA A 127 4.87 6.94 14.84
N ASP A 128 5.08 5.69 15.24
CA ASP A 128 6.37 5.20 15.70
C ASP A 128 7.43 5.20 14.60
N ILE A 129 7.06 4.85 13.36
CA ILE A 129 7.96 4.90 12.20
C ILE A 129 8.41 6.35 11.92
N LYS A 130 7.50 7.34 11.98
CA LYS A 130 7.89 8.76 11.80
C LYS A 130 8.91 9.22 12.85
N THR A 131 8.72 8.80 14.10
CA THR A 131 9.65 9.11 15.19
C THR A 131 11.01 8.45 14.98
N LEU A 132 11.02 7.21 14.51
CA LEU A 132 12.25 6.49 14.13
C LEU A 132 12.98 7.19 12.97
N GLN A 133 12.26 7.60 11.92
CA GLN A 133 12.84 8.29 10.77
C GLN A 133 13.51 9.61 11.18
N ARG A 134 12.92 10.39 12.10
CA ARG A 134 13.57 11.58 12.65
C ARG A 134 14.86 11.23 13.39
N ALA A 135 14.82 10.23 14.27
CA ALA A 135 16.00 9.81 15.02
C ALA A 135 17.14 9.32 14.11
N ILE A 136 16.82 8.68 12.97
CA ILE A 136 17.81 8.28 11.96
C ILE A 136 18.32 9.50 11.19
N ARG A 137 17.46 10.49 10.91
CA ARG A 137 17.87 11.73 10.22
C ARG A 137 18.84 12.55 11.05
N ASP A 138 18.65 12.55 12.37
CA ASP A 138 19.51 13.24 13.34
C ASP A 138 20.79 12.42 13.66
N PHE A 139 20.87 11.17 13.19
CA PHE A 139 22.03 10.32 13.37
C PHE A 139 23.05 10.54 12.25
N TYR A 140 24.17 11.16 12.60
CA TYR A 140 25.33 11.38 11.74
C TYR A 140 26.53 10.61 12.32
N PRO A 141 26.64 9.30 12.05
CA PRO A 141 27.77 8.51 12.52
C PRO A 141 29.07 8.98 11.87
N ARG A 142 30.15 9.06 12.64
CA ARG A 142 31.49 9.30 12.11
C ARG A 142 32.29 7.99 12.18
N GLY A 143 32.99 7.68 11.09
CA GLY A 143 33.97 6.60 11.07
C GLY A 143 35.15 6.93 12.00
N ILE A 144 35.80 5.88 12.52
CA ILE A 144 37.08 5.99 13.23
C ILE A 144 38.21 6.24 12.21
#